data_AF-A0A3N4MIP7-F1
#
_entry.id   AF-A0A3N4MIP7-F1
#
_cell.length_a   1.000
_cell.length_b   1.000
_cell.length_c   1.000
_cell.angle_alpha   90.00
_cell.angle_beta   90.00
_cell.angle_gamma   90.00
#
_symmetry.space_group_name_H-M   'P 1'
#
loop_
_entity.id
_entity.type
_entity.pdbx_description
1 polymer ?
#
loop_
_entity_poly.entity_id
_entity_poly.type
_entity_poly.pdbx_seq_one_letter_code
_entity_poly.pdbx_strand_id
1 'polypeptide(L)'
;MTHMRRLLFTLLFACAFVHLRGQTYHDVEPILLNKCGTCHRPGEAGPFPLLRYEDFTKRLNFLKEVISTGYMPPWRADTAYSCFANQRGLTADEKTKILAWIDNNAPKGKAPKTKITAAPTDKQTPGRAPDLVLKSKGTFLVKGDNHERFIEFKVPFELPAEKSIEAVEFVTNNRKIIHHINYGFYNVPDAAIDLNEGISTINTDEDPGNRSAFDRYKQQMVYYTGWIPGASTEYYPKEFGWMLPRRGVALFTVHYAAIAANEESVVGVNLYFKDAPVKRPVRIISLGSGGVGERDIDPIFMIPPNEVRTFELKMKTPEEQSLLYVWPHMHFLGKSFEAFVVTPSADTIRLIKIPQWDFRWQELYRFKRPVRIPRGSIIHMRGTYDNTKNNPLNPHNPPEYVFSRGSMKSDDEMFTLLLIYSKYIAGDELIELE
;
A
#
# COMPACT_ATOMS: atom_id res chain seq x y z
N MET A 1 80.89 -7.14 -44.67
CA MET A 1 80.79 -7.66 -43.29
C MET A 1 80.01 -6.66 -42.45
N THR A 2 79.11 -7.16 -41.60
CA THR A 2 78.55 -6.51 -40.39
C THR A 2 77.87 -5.14 -40.52
N HIS A 3 76.54 -5.12 -40.41
CA HIS A 3 75.89 -4.72 -39.14
C HIS A 3 74.36 -4.89 -39.21
N MET A 4 73.86 -5.84 -38.43
CA MET A 4 72.45 -6.07 -38.15
C MET A 4 72.02 -5.13 -37.00
N ARG A 5 71.14 -4.17 -37.27
CA ARG A 5 70.64 -3.20 -36.30
C ARG A 5 69.28 -3.67 -35.78
N ARG A 6 69.26 -4.26 -34.58
CA ARG A 6 68.02 -4.60 -33.85
C ARG A 6 67.37 -3.30 -33.36
N LEU A 7 66.14 -3.01 -33.81
CA LEU A 7 65.24 -2.09 -33.11
C LEU A 7 64.35 -2.92 -32.17
N LEU A 8 64.51 -2.73 -30.86
CA LEU A 8 63.55 -3.17 -29.85
C LEU A 8 62.51 -2.04 -29.69
N PHE A 9 61.25 -2.30 -30.03
CA PHE A 9 60.12 -1.45 -29.64
C PHE A 9 59.55 -1.98 -28.33
N THR A 10 59.80 -1.27 -27.23
CA THR A 10 59.18 -1.55 -25.93
C THR A 10 57.91 -0.70 -25.82
N LEU A 11 56.73 -1.30 -26.03
CA LEU A 11 55.45 -0.64 -25.72
C LEU A 11 55.24 -0.67 -24.20
N LEU A 12 55.35 0.49 -23.54
CA LEU A 12 54.86 0.67 -22.17
C LEU A 12 53.34 0.77 -22.20
N PHE A 13 52.65 -0.27 -21.72
CA PHE A 13 51.23 -0.18 -21.37
C PHE A 13 51.11 0.55 -20.02
N ALA A 14 50.75 1.83 -20.07
CA ALA A 14 50.33 2.57 -18.87
C ALA A 14 48.93 2.08 -18.47
N CYS A 15 48.87 1.12 -17.55
CA CYS A 15 47.63 0.73 -16.90
C CYS A 15 47.17 1.90 -16.01
N ALA A 16 46.20 2.67 -16.48
CA ALA A 16 45.51 3.63 -15.64
C ALA A 16 44.72 2.85 -14.57
N PHE A 17 45.28 2.74 -13.37
CA PHE A 17 44.54 2.30 -12.19
C PHE A 17 43.50 3.38 -11.88
N VAL A 18 42.29 3.21 -12.42
CA VAL A 18 41.11 3.87 -11.87
C VAL A 18 40.90 3.24 -10.50
N HIS A 19 41.33 3.93 -9.44
CA HIS A 19 40.89 3.58 -8.09
C HIS A 19 39.38 3.82 -8.04
N LEU A 20 38.60 2.77 -8.22
CA LEU A 20 37.22 2.73 -7.74
C LEU A 20 37.32 2.95 -6.22
N ARG A 21 37.04 4.18 -5.76
CA ARG A 21 36.82 4.42 -4.34
C ARG A 21 35.63 3.56 -3.92
N GLY A 22 35.83 2.72 -2.90
CA GLY A 22 34.75 1.92 -2.33
C GLY A 22 33.61 2.83 -1.84
N GLN A 23 32.37 2.34 -1.95
CA GLN A 23 31.19 3.08 -1.50
C GLN A 23 31.31 3.43 -0.01
N THR A 24 30.94 4.65 0.35
CA THR A 24 30.90 5.15 1.72
C THR A 24 29.47 5.43 2.15
N TYR A 25 29.26 5.68 3.45
CA TYR A 25 27.94 6.00 3.97
C TYR A 25 27.33 7.19 3.24
N HIS A 26 28.11 8.23 2.97
CA HIS A 26 27.61 9.43 2.30
C HIS A 26 27.20 9.20 0.84
N ASP A 27 27.67 8.13 0.20
CA ASP A 27 27.24 7.74 -1.15
C ASP A 27 25.87 7.02 -1.13
N VAL A 28 25.54 6.36 -0.02
CA VAL A 28 24.28 5.59 0.16
C VAL A 28 23.27 6.27 1.07
N GLU A 29 23.68 7.28 1.84
CA GLU A 29 22.88 8.01 2.82
C GLU A 29 21.60 8.60 2.21
N PRO A 30 21.61 9.23 1.01
CA PRO A 30 20.37 9.73 0.40
C PRO A 30 19.37 8.61 0.10
N ILE A 31 19.87 7.44 -0.32
CA ILE A 31 19.04 6.27 -0.63
C ILE A 31 18.42 5.75 0.67
N LEU A 32 19.23 5.55 1.71
CA LEU A 32 18.78 5.04 3.00
C LEU A 32 17.76 5.98 3.66
N LEU A 33 17.98 7.30 3.63
CA LEU A 33 17.04 8.27 4.18
C LEU A 33 15.72 8.31 3.40
N ASN A 34 15.78 8.24 2.07
CA ASN A 34 14.58 8.26 1.22
C ASN A 34 13.76 6.97 1.33
N LYS A 35 14.42 5.81 1.45
CA LYS A 35 13.79 4.49 1.38
C LYS A 35 13.45 3.90 2.76
N CYS A 36 14.21 4.26 3.79
CA CYS A 36 14.02 3.73 5.15
C CYS A 36 13.53 4.81 6.13
N GLY A 37 14.05 6.04 6.00
CA GLY A 37 13.81 7.12 6.96
C GLY A 37 12.35 7.58 7.07
N THR A 38 11.54 7.39 6.03
CA THR A 38 10.10 7.70 6.03
C THR A 38 9.35 6.92 7.11
N CYS A 39 9.65 5.62 7.27
CA CYS A 39 9.04 4.78 8.29
C CYS A 39 9.85 4.72 9.57
N HIS A 40 11.19 4.74 9.47
CA HIS A 40 12.12 4.58 10.59
C HIS A 40 12.55 5.93 11.19
N ARG A 41 11.59 6.82 11.40
CA ARG A 41 11.77 8.07 12.16
C ARG A 41 10.88 8.08 13.40
N PRO A 42 11.19 8.87 14.43
CA PRO A 42 10.32 9.00 15.60
C PRO A 42 8.88 9.37 15.21
N GLY A 43 7.90 8.69 15.82
CA GLY A 43 6.46 8.92 15.56
C GLY A 43 5.86 8.11 14.39
N GLU A 44 6.69 7.39 13.63
CA GLU A 44 6.25 6.56 12.50
C GLU A 44 6.27 5.06 12.84
N ALA A 45 5.82 4.23 11.89
CA ALA A 45 5.59 2.80 12.07
C ALA A 45 6.87 1.97 12.32
N GLY A 46 8.04 2.48 11.96
CA GLY A 46 9.31 1.78 12.16
C GLY A 46 9.63 1.58 13.65
N PRO A 47 10.01 0.37 14.08
CA PRO A 47 10.25 0.07 15.49
C PRO A 47 11.47 0.78 16.08
N PHE A 48 12.44 1.17 15.23
CA PHE A 48 13.67 1.85 15.61
C PHE A 48 14.07 2.89 14.56
N PRO A 49 14.86 3.92 14.95
CA PRO A 49 15.32 4.94 14.01
C PRO A 49 16.34 4.39 13.01
N LEU A 50 16.30 4.89 11.78
CA LEU A 50 17.30 4.71 10.72
C LEU A 50 17.55 6.07 10.04
N LEU A 51 18.15 7.00 10.79
CA LEU A 51 18.34 8.39 10.34
C LEU A 51 19.79 8.85 10.32
N ARG A 52 20.68 8.12 11.01
CA ARG A 52 22.10 8.51 11.15
C ARG A 52 23.00 7.28 10.96
N TYR A 53 24.26 7.51 10.60
CA TYR A 53 25.26 6.46 10.39
C TYR A 53 25.27 5.39 11.50
N GLU A 54 25.19 5.81 12.75
CA GLU A 54 25.24 4.94 13.92
C GLU A 54 23.97 4.06 14.05
N ASP A 55 22.83 4.49 13.49
CA ASP A 55 21.61 3.69 13.46
C ASP A 55 21.74 2.49 12.52
N PHE A 56 22.35 2.71 11.35
CA PHE A 56 22.58 1.67 10.35
C PHE A 56 23.69 0.71 10.76
N THR A 57 24.83 1.24 11.23
CA THR A 57 26.01 0.40 11.54
C THR A 57 25.80 -0.56 12.71
N LYS A 58 24.90 -0.25 13.64
CA LYS A 58 24.50 -1.18 14.72
C LYS A 58 23.76 -2.42 14.23
N ARG A 59 23.31 -2.45 12.96
CA ARG A 59 22.38 -3.46 12.42
C ARG A 59 22.79 -3.96 11.03
N LEU A 60 24.05 -3.84 10.63
CA LEU A 60 24.49 -4.14 9.26
C LEU A 60 24.10 -5.53 8.77
N ASN A 61 24.30 -6.56 9.60
CA ASN A 61 23.96 -7.94 9.21
C ASN A 61 22.47 -8.10 8.94
N PHE A 62 21.63 -7.55 9.82
CA PHE A 62 20.17 -7.57 9.64
C PHE A 62 19.73 -6.77 8.41
N LEU A 63 20.29 -5.56 8.22
CA LEU A 63 20.01 -4.74 7.04
C LEU A 63 20.41 -5.44 5.74
N LYS A 64 21.58 -6.09 5.72
CA LYS A 64 22.03 -6.89 4.59
C LYS A 64 21.04 -7.99 4.25
N GLU A 65 20.57 -8.73 5.25
CA GLU A 65 19.59 -9.82 5.07
C GLU A 65 18.27 -9.30 4.48
N VAL A 66 17.65 -8.30 5.11
CA VAL A 66 16.34 -7.80 4.65
C VAL A 66 16.40 -7.10 3.29
N ILE A 67 17.52 -6.47 2.94
CA ILE A 67 17.73 -5.84 1.63
C ILE A 67 18.02 -6.91 0.56
N SER A 68 18.88 -7.88 0.87
CA SER A 68 19.26 -8.96 -0.07
C SER A 68 18.07 -9.84 -0.44
N THR A 69 17.21 -10.15 0.51
CA THR A 69 15.96 -10.91 0.30
C THR A 69 14.83 -10.08 -0.31
N GLY A 70 14.95 -8.74 -0.36
CA GLY A 70 13.86 -7.86 -0.79
C GLY A 70 12.70 -7.81 0.20
N TYR A 71 12.95 -8.17 1.47
CA TYR A 71 11.98 -8.00 2.55
C TYR A 71 11.76 -6.52 2.88
N MET A 72 12.82 -5.70 2.83
CA MET A 72 12.77 -4.26 3.07
C MET A 72 13.56 -3.47 2.01
N PRO A 73 13.11 -2.24 1.67
CA PRO A 73 11.78 -1.69 1.95
C PRO A 73 10.71 -2.49 1.20
N PRO A 74 9.50 -2.62 1.75
CA PRO A 74 8.49 -3.52 1.20
C PRO A 74 7.90 -2.95 -0.09
N TRP A 75 7.97 -3.73 -1.18
CA TRP A 75 7.31 -3.42 -2.44
C TRP A 75 7.11 -4.73 -3.21
N ARG A 76 5.85 -5.19 -3.31
CA ARG A 76 5.56 -6.51 -3.87
C ARG A 76 5.21 -6.48 -5.36
N ALA A 77 4.85 -5.31 -5.90
CA ALA A 77 4.57 -5.16 -7.32
C ALA A 77 5.85 -5.24 -8.18
N ASP A 78 5.75 -5.94 -9.30
CA ASP A 78 6.78 -6.04 -10.33
C ASP A 78 6.93 -4.69 -11.05
N THR A 79 8.04 -4.01 -10.75
CA THR A 79 8.38 -2.70 -11.30
C THR A 79 8.73 -2.72 -12.79
N ALA A 80 9.01 -3.90 -13.36
CA ALA A 80 9.20 -4.05 -14.81
C ALA A 80 7.86 -4.25 -15.54
N TYR A 81 6.78 -4.56 -14.80
CA TYR A 81 5.43 -4.73 -15.35
C TYR A 81 4.68 -3.41 -15.42
N SER A 82 4.62 -2.67 -14.31
CA SER A 82 3.96 -1.37 -14.16
C SER A 82 4.78 -0.40 -13.29
N CYS A 83 4.63 0.90 -13.55
CA CYS A 83 5.33 1.96 -12.82
C CYS A 83 4.34 2.79 -11.98
N PHE A 84 4.66 2.99 -10.71
CA PHE A 84 3.80 3.68 -9.75
C PHE A 84 4.52 4.89 -9.14
N ALA A 85 3.76 5.90 -8.72
CA ALA A 85 4.27 7.11 -8.07
C ALA A 85 4.79 6.82 -6.65
N ASN A 86 4.08 5.98 -5.89
CA ASN A 86 4.42 5.64 -4.50
C ASN A 86 5.46 4.49 -4.38
N GLN A 87 6.27 4.24 -5.41
CA GLN A 87 7.25 3.16 -5.41
C GLN A 87 8.36 3.35 -4.37
N ARG A 88 8.24 2.67 -3.23
CA ARG A 88 9.24 2.68 -2.14
C ARG A 88 10.31 1.59 -2.22
N GLY A 89 10.20 0.65 -3.15
CA GLY A 89 11.20 -0.39 -3.38
C GLY A 89 12.59 0.18 -3.77
N LEU A 90 13.64 -0.61 -3.52
CA LEU A 90 14.99 -0.32 -4.02
C LEU A 90 15.13 -0.76 -5.48
N THR A 91 15.73 0.10 -6.30
CA THR A 91 16.20 -0.30 -7.63
C THR A 91 17.40 -1.27 -7.52
N ALA A 92 17.71 -1.99 -8.60
CA ALA A 92 18.85 -2.90 -8.64
C ALA A 92 20.18 -2.18 -8.33
N ASP A 93 20.35 -0.96 -8.84
CA ASP A 93 21.54 -0.13 -8.62
C ASP A 93 21.62 0.37 -7.17
N GLU A 94 20.51 0.86 -6.60
CA GLU A 94 20.45 1.28 -5.20
C GLU A 94 20.77 0.12 -4.26
N LYS A 95 20.19 -1.07 -4.51
CA LYS A 95 20.47 -2.29 -3.75
C LYS A 95 21.95 -2.67 -3.84
N THR A 96 22.52 -2.65 -5.04
CA THR A 96 23.94 -2.97 -5.27
C THR A 96 24.86 -2.03 -4.50
N LYS A 97 24.58 -0.71 -4.55
CA LYS A 97 25.38 0.29 -3.82
C LYS A 97 25.34 0.08 -2.32
N ILE A 98 24.15 -0.15 -1.74
CA ILE A 98 24.01 -0.37 -0.30
C ILE A 98 24.71 -1.66 0.12
N LEU A 99 24.51 -2.76 -0.61
CA LEU A 99 25.14 -4.03 -0.26
C LEU A 99 26.67 -3.96 -0.38
N ALA A 100 27.20 -3.32 -1.42
CA ALA A 100 28.64 -3.11 -1.57
C ALA A 100 29.23 -2.24 -0.43
N TRP A 101 28.50 -1.22 0.03
CA TRP A 101 28.89 -0.43 1.20
C TRP A 101 28.93 -1.30 2.47
N ILE A 102 27.90 -2.11 2.71
CA ILE A 102 27.84 -3.01 3.88
C ILE A 102 28.98 -4.04 3.83
N ASP A 103 29.21 -4.66 2.67
CA ASP A 103 30.24 -5.69 2.46
C ASP A 103 31.67 -5.16 2.64
N ASN A 104 31.86 -3.87 2.44
CA ASN A 104 33.13 -3.18 2.69
C ASN A 104 33.28 -2.69 4.15
N ASN A 105 32.54 -3.28 5.09
CA ASN A 105 32.49 -2.87 6.51
C ASN A 105 31.95 -1.44 6.72
N ALA A 106 31.04 -1.01 5.86
CA ALA A 106 30.25 0.21 6.01
C ALA A 106 31.08 1.49 6.29
N PRO A 107 32.13 1.82 5.50
CA PRO A 107 32.99 2.96 5.81
C PRO A 107 32.18 4.26 5.80
N LYS A 108 32.37 5.12 6.81
CA LYS A 108 31.63 6.40 6.92
C LYS A 108 31.95 7.37 5.78
N GLY A 109 33.20 7.39 5.32
CA GLY A 109 33.67 8.36 4.33
C GLY A 109 33.87 9.76 4.90
N LYS A 110 34.31 10.70 4.05
CA LYS A 110 34.41 12.12 4.43
C LYS A 110 33.05 12.78 4.23
N ALA A 111 32.66 13.63 5.18
CA ALA A 111 31.40 14.37 5.10
C ALA A 111 31.29 15.14 3.78
N PRO A 112 30.14 15.06 3.07
CA PRO A 112 29.94 15.81 1.84
C PRO A 112 29.92 17.31 2.15
N LYS A 113 30.36 18.11 1.18
CA LYS A 113 30.30 19.59 1.28
C LYS A 113 28.86 20.09 1.40
N THR A 114 27.93 19.38 0.79
CA THR A 114 26.49 19.63 0.89
C THR A 114 25.90 18.71 1.95
N LYS A 115 25.25 19.27 2.98
CA LYS A 115 24.52 18.45 3.95
C LYS A 115 23.36 17.75 3.25
N ILE A 116 23.30 16.44 3.36
CA ILE A 116 22.12 15.68 2.94
C ILE A 116 20.98 16.06 3.91
N THR A 117 19.86 16.49 3.36
CA THR A 117 18.67 16.88 4.12
C THR A 117 18.02 15.66 4.76
N ALA A 118 17.29 15.89 5.85
CA ALA A 118 16.58 14.85 6.61
C ALA A 118 15.71 13.94 5.72
N ALA A 119 15.31 12.79 6.27
CA ALA A 119 14.36 11.89 5.61
C ALA A 119 13.13 12.66 5.08
N PRO A 120 12.64 12.34 3.88
CA PRO A 120 11.50 13.06 3.29
C PRO A 120 10.31 13.07 4.24
N THR A 121 9.62 14.20 4.31
CA THR A 121 8.26 14.26 4.85
C THR A 121 7.27 13.92 3.76
N ASP A 122 6.09 13.47 4.17
CA ASP A 122 4.96 13.31 3.28
C ASP A 122 4.69 14.67 2.59
N LYS A 123 4.83 14.71 1.25
CA LYS A 123 4.64 15.92 0.46
C LYS A 123 3.18 16.10 0.04
N GLN A 124 2.38 15.05 0.21
CA GLN A 124 1.00 14.97 -0.23
C GLN A 124 0.05 15.51 0.84
N THR A 125 0.50 15.57 2.11
CA THR A 125 -0.24 16.25 3.16
C THR A 125 -0.30 17.76 2.87
N PRO A 126 -1.51 18.35 2.76
CA PRO A 126 -1.63 19.79 2.60
C PRO A 126 -0.99 20.53 3.78
N GLY A 127 -0.17 21.56 3.51
CA GLY A 127 0.53 22.36 4.53
C GLY A 127 -0.34 23.32 5.33
N ARG A 128 -1.63 23.01 5.52
CA ARG A 128 -2.63 23.81 6.24
C ARG A 128 -3.34 22.95 7.28
N ALA A 129 -4.15 23.57 8.15
CA ALA A 129 -4.98 22.81 9.08
C ALA A 129 -6.05 21.98 8.31
N PRO A 130 -6.43 20.79 8.81
CA PRO A 130 -7.52 20.03 8.23
C PRO A 130 -8.86 20.75 8.43
N ASP A 131 -9.76 20.60 7.46
CA ASP A 131 -11.09 21.22 7.51
C ASP A 131 -12.07 20.41 8.37
N LEU A 132 -11.84 19.09 8.46
CA LEU A 132 -12.62 18.18 9.29
C LEU A 132 -11.73 17.08 9.86
N VAL A 133 -11.91 16.78 11.14
CA VAL A 133 -11.21 15.71 11.85
C VAL A 133 -12.24 14.68 12.30
N LEU A 134 -12.11 13.45 11.80
CA LEU A 134 -12.95 12.32 12.18
C LEU A 134 -12.10 11.31 12.96
N LYS A 135 -12.41 11.10 14.24
CA LYS A 135 -11.62 10.26 15.15
C LYS A 135 -12.48 9.29 15.93
N SER A 136 -11.91 8.14 16.29
CA SER A 136 -12.52 7.17 17.19
C SER A 136 -12.89 7.83 18.53
N LYS A 137 -14.00 7.39 19.13
CA LYS A 137 -14.44 7.88 20.43
C LYS A 137 -13.56 7.27 21.54
N GLY A 138 -12.82 8.12 22.24
CA GLY A 138 -11.93 7.69 23.33
C GLY A 138 -10.71 6.90 22.85
N THR A 139 -10.01 6.29 23.79
CA THR A 139 -8.88 5.39 23.55
C THR A 139 -9.36 3.94 23.51
N PHE A 140 -8.72 3.13 22.67
CA PHE A 140 -8.89 1.69 22.63
C PHE A 140 -7.65 1.02 23.21
N LEU A 141 -7.83 0.08 24.15
CA LEU A 141 -6.74 -0.69 24.71
C LEU A 141 -6.42 -1.90 23.82
N VAL A 142 -5.27 -1.88 23.17
CA VAL A 142 -4.72 -3.06 22.49
C VAL A 142 -3.95 -3.87 23.53
N LYS A 143 -4.40 -5.09 23.85
CA LYS A 143 -3.75 -5.90 24.88
C LYS A 143 -2.43 -6.50 24.37
N GLY A 144 -1.43 -6.48 25.23
CA GLY A 144 -0.09 -7.02 25.01
C GLY A 144 0.00 -8.53 25.21
N ASP A 145 -0.76 -9.31 24.45
CA ASP A 145 -0.79 -10.78 24.55
C ASP A 145 -0.29 -11.47 23.28
N ASN A 146 0.39 -10.74 22.38
CA ASN A 146 0.91 -11.22 21.10
C ASN A 146 -0.15 -11.78 20.14
N HIS A 147 -1.40 -11.33 20.25
CA HIS A 147 -2.44 -11.63 19.28
C HIS A 147 -2.75 -10.40 18.41
N GLU A 148 -2.93 -10.63 17.11
CA GLU A 148 -3.49 -9.63 16.20
C GLU A 148 -4.96 -9.39 16.55
N ARG A 149 -5.48 -8.21 16.19
CA ARG A 149 -6.89 -7.86 16.42
C ARG A 149 -7.47 -7.09 15.26
N PHE A 150 -8.72 -7.40 14.93
CA PHE A 150 -9.49 -6.66 13.94
C PHE A 150 -10.60 -5.88 14.64
N ILE A 151 -10.49 -4.56 14.65
CA ILE A 151 -11.39 -3.66 15.39
C ILE A 151 -12.07 -2.71 14.41
N GLU A 152 -13.40 -2.65 14.44
CA GLU A 152 -14.17 -1.65 13.71
C GLU A 152 -14.56 -0.49 14.63
N PHE A 153 -14.32 0.75 14.19
CA PHE A 153 -14.76 1.97 14.87
C PHE A 153 -15.80 2.70 14.01
N LYS A 154 -16.91 3.09 14.62
CA LYS A 154 -17.93 3.95 14.01
C LYS A 154 -17.70 5.40 14.42
N VAL A 155 -17.50 6.27 13.42
CA VAL A 155 -17.31 7.71 13.62
C VAL A 155 -18.39 8.48 12.83
N PRO A 156 -19.46 8.95 13.50
CA PRO A 156 -20.53 9.68 12.85
C PRO A 156 -20.10 11.11 12.48
N PHE A 157 -20.69 11.67 11.43
CA PHE A 157 -20.51 13.07 11.05
C PHE A 157 -21.79 13.69 10.48
N GLU A 158 -21.94 14.99 10.73
CA GLU A 158 -22.96 15.84 10.13
C GLU A 158 -22.36 17.20 9.76
N LEU A 159 -22.65 17.66 8.56
CA LEU A 159 -22.13 18.88 7.98
C LEU A 159 -23.29 19.79 7.53
N PRO A 160 -23.06 21.10 7.35
CA PRO A 160 -24.07 21.99 6.79
C PRO A 160 -24.34 21.71 5.30
N ALA A 161 -23.35 21.19 4.57
CA ALA A 161 -23.44 20.83 3.15
C ALA A 161 -22.44 19.72 2.81
N GLU A 162 -22.62 19.08 1.66
CA GLU A 162 -21.62 18.16 1.10
C GLU A 162 -20.28 18.88 0.85
N LYS A 163 -19.19 18.13 0.95
CA LYS A 163 -17.83 18.68 0.82
C LYS A 163 -17.02 17.88 -0.17
N SER A 164 -16.39 18.57 -1.11
CA SER A 164 -15.42 17.98 -2.01
C SER A 164 -14.11 17.71 -1.27
N ILE A 165 -13.60 16.48 -1.32
CA ILE A 165 -12.39 16.06 -0.63
C ILE A 165 -11.17 16.17 -1.56
N GLU A 166 -10.14 16.85 -1.07
CA GLU A 166 -8.82 16.99 -1.67
C GLU A 166 -7.85 15.91 -1.18
N ALA A 167 -7.82 15.66 0.13
CA ALA A 167 -6.89 14.73 0.72
C ALA A 167 -7.48 14.04 1.95
N VAL A 168 -7.00 12.81 2.20
CA VAL A 168 -7.31 12.01 3.38
C VAL A 168 -5.99 11.62 4.04
N GLU A 169 -5.73 12.21 5.21
CA GLU A 169 -4.53 11.92 5.99
C GLU A 169 -4.90 11.03 7.19
N PHE A 170 -4.20 9.91 7.33
CA PHE A 170 -4.32 9.05 8.50
C PHE A 170 -3.66 9.67 9.74
N VAL A 171 -4.39 9.72 10.85
CA VAL A 171 -3.86 10.17 12.14
C VAL A 171 -4.09 9.15 13.24
N THR A 172 -3.06 8.96 14.06
CA THR A 172 -3.10 8.13 15.27
C THR A 172 -2.07 8.63 16.28
N ASN A 173 -2.26 8.27 17.55
CA ASN A 173 -1.27 8.48 18.60
C ASN A 173 -0.11 7.45 18.53
N ASN A 174 -0.31 6.29 17.89
CA ASN A 174 0.70 5.23 17.82
C ASN A 174 0.62 4.45 16.48
N ARG A 175 1.43 4.86 15.50
CA ARG A 175 1.51 4.17 14.18
C ARG A 175 2.15 2.78 14.25
N LYS A 176 2.91 2.46 15.31
CA LYS A 176 3.71 1.22 15.39
C LYS A 176 2.88 -0.03 15.65
N ILE A 177 1.70 0.14 16.26
CA ILE A 177 0.83 -0.98 16.65
C ILE A 177 -0.21 -1.32 15.57
N ILE A 178 -0.25 -0.54 14.48
CA ILE A 178 -1.24 -0.69 13.41
C ILE A 178 -0.55 -1.36 12.22
N HIS A 179 -1.04 -2.54 11.85
CA HIS A 179 -0.58 -3.25 10.66
C HIS A 179 -1.19 -2.65 9.39
N HIS A 180 -2.49 -2.36 9.41
CA HIS A 180 -3.17 -1.51 8.43
C HIS A 180 -4.51 -1.00 8.98
N ILE A 181 -5.10 -0.05 8.28
CA ILE A 181 -6.43 0.48 8.60
C ILE A 181 -7.16 0.81 7.30
N ASN A 182 -8.43 0.44 7.22
CA ASN A 182 -9.32 0.78 6.11
C ASN A 182 -10.38 1.76 6.58
N TYR A 183 -10.73 2.73 5.74
CA TYR A 183 -11.74 3.75 6.00
C TYR A 183 -12.85 3.65 4.96
N GLY A 184 -14.04 3.25 5.38
CA GLY A 184 -15.26 3.31 4.56
C GLY A 184 -16.11 4.51 4.95
N PHE A 185 -16.43 5.39 4.01
CA PHE A 185 -17.32 6.52 4.20
C PHE A 185 -18.69 6.19 3.64
N TYR A 186 -19.73 6.25 4.47
CA TYR A 186 -21.09 5.89 4.11
C TYR A 186 -22.03 7.09 4.25
N ASN A 187 -22.82 7.34 3.21
CA ASN A 187 -23.94 8.26 3.25
C ASN A 187 -25.11 7.58 3.98
N VAL A 188 -25.67 8.26 4.98
CA VAL A 188 -26.82 7.79 5.75
C VAL A 188 -27.90 8.87 5.68
N PRO A 189 -28.63 9.00 4.55
CA PRO A 189 -29.61 10.06 4.37
C PRO A 189 -30.87 9.88 5.24
N ASP A 190 -31.14 8.66 5.72
CA ASP A 190 -32.28 8.38 6.58
C ASP A 190 -32.14 9.11 7.93
N ALA A 191 -33.00 10.12 8.13
CA ALA A 191 -33.02 10.92 9.34
C ALA A 191 -33.57 10.16 10.56
N ALA A 192 -34.25 9.02 10.36
CA ALA A 192 -34.74 8.18 11.44
C ALA A 192 -33.62 7.39 12.14
N ILE A 193 -32.47 7.21 11.47
CA ILE A 193 -31.30 6.54 12.05
C ILE A 193 -30.50 7.55 12.86
N ASP A 194 -30.44 7.37 14.18
CA ASP A 194 -29.48 8.09 15.01
C ASP A 194 -28.06 7.54 14.79
N LEU A 195 -27.17 8.37 14.25
CA LEU A 195 -25.78 7.99 13.99
C LEU A 195 -24.97 7.78 15.27
N ASN A 196 -25.39 8.38 16.39
CA ASN A 196 -24.69 8.30 17.67
C ASN A 196 -25.17 7.13 18.53
N GLU A 197 -26.30 6.52 18.20
CA GLU A 197 -26.87 5.41 18.96
C GLU A 197 -26.03 4.12 18.84
N GLY A 198 -26.06 3.31 19.89
CA GLY A 198 -25.44 1.99 19.93
C GLY A 198 -23.92 2.03 20.17
N ILE A 199 -23.29 0.88 20.01
CA ILE A 199 -21.84 0.74 20.21
C ILE A 199 -21.07 1.57 19.19
N SER A 200 -19.88 2.03 19.57
CA SER A 200 -18.97 2.79 18.69
C SER A 200 -17.75 1.99 18.26
N THR A 201 -17.56 0.80 18.84
CA THR A 201 -16.43 -0.07 18.58
C THR A 201 -16.89 -1.53 18.62
N ILE A 202 -16.37 -2.36 17.71
CA ILE A 202 -16.58 -3.81 17.67
C ILE A 202 -15.22 -4.48 17.56
N ASN A 203 -14.94 -5.46 18.42
CA ASN A 203 -13.86 -6.40 18.16
C ASN A 203 -14.43 -7.55 17.30
N THR A 204 -14.03 -7.66 16.03
CA THR A 204 -14.62 -8.66 15.13
C THR A 204 -14.19 -10.09 15.45
N ASP A 205 -13.17 -10.24 16.29
CA ASP A 205 -12.68 -11.54 16.77
C ASP A 205 -13.39 -11.99 18.05
N GLU A 206 -13.62 -11.05 18.97
CA GLU A 206 -14.15 -11.33 20.32
C GLU A 206 -15.66 -11.07 20.45
N ASP A 207 -16.27 -10.24 19.60
CA ASP A 207 -17.68 -9.82 19.68
C ASP A 207 -18.52 -10.27 18.46
N PRO A 208 -18.57 -11.56 18.11
CA PRO A 208 -19.26 -12.02 16.90
C PRO A 208 -20.75 -11.67 16.88
N GLY A 209 -21.40 -11.58 18.04
CA GLY A 209 -22.80 -11.18 18.17
C GLY A 209 -23.10 -9.74 17.77
N ASN A 210 -22.08 -8.86 17.74
CA ASN A 210 -22.20 -7.45 17.39
C ASN A 210 -21.75 -7.15 15.95
N ARG A 211 -21.31 -8.15 15.18
CA ARG A 211 -20.72 -7.94 13.85
C ARG A 211 -21.62 -7.17 12.88
N SER A 212 -22.94 -7.32 13.00
CA SER A 212 -23.92 -6.63 12.17
C SER A 212 -24.41 -5.29 12.76
N ALA A 213 -23.92 -4.88 13.93
CA ALA A 213 -24.38 -3.66 14.60
C ALA A 213 -24.15 -2.39 13.75
N PHE A 214 -23.18 -2.43 12.83
CA PHE A 214 -22.91 -1.32 11.91
C PHE A 214 -23.62 -1.41 10.56
N ASP A 215 -24.28 -2.54 10.24
CA ASP A 215 -24.88 -2.76 8.92
C ASP A 215 -25.98 -1.74 8.60
N ARG A 216 -26.73 -1.27 9.61
CA ARG A 216 -27.74 -0.22 9.45
C ARG A 216 -27.17 1.10 8.91
N TYR A 217 -25.88 1.36 9.11
CA TYR A 217 -25.22 2.57 8.62
C TYR A 217 -24.55 2.35 7.25
N LYS A 218 -24.42 1.11 6.77
CA LYS A 218 -23.82 0.77 5.48
C LYS A 218 -24.80 0.96 4.32
N GLN A 219 -25.59 2.04 4.32
CA GLN A 219 -26.65 2.29 3.34
C GLN A 219 -26.10 2.55 1.93
N GLN A 220 -25.12 3.46 1.82
CA GLN A 220 -24.47 3.78 0.56
C GLN A 220 -23.00 4.11 0.80
N MET A 221 -22.10 3.23 0.38
CA MET A 221 -20.66 3.51 0.41
C MET A 221 -20.33 4.59 -0.62
N VAL A 222 -19.76 5.69 -0.16
CA VAL A 222 -19.39 6.84 -0.98
C VAL A 222 -17.93 6.76 -1.39
N TYR A 223 -17.08 6.33 -0.45
CA TYR A 223 -15.65 6.21 -0.66
C TYR A 223 -15.05 5.15 0.24
N TYR A 224 -13.98 4.49 -0.21
CA TYR A 224 -13.27 3.48 0.57
C TYR A 224 -11.78 3.54 0.23
N THR A 225 -10.94 3.58 1.25
CA THR A 225 -9.48 3.64 1.12
C THR A 225 -8.82 3.11 2.39
N GLY A 226 -7.50 3.21 2.53
CA GLY A 226 -6.79 2.73 3.70
C GLY A 226 -5.38 3.28 3.82
N TRP A 227 -4.70 2.86 4.88
CA TRP A 227 -3.31 3.17 5.15
C TRP A 227 -2.58 1.91 5.61
N ILE A 228 -1.33 1.79 5.16
CA ILE A 228 -0.35 0.81 5.62
C ILE A 228 0.93 1.54 6.04
N PRO A 229 1.80 0.93 6.86
CA PRO A 229 3.11 1.47 7.18
C PRO A 229 3.89 1.94 5.95
N GLY A 230 4.19 3.24 5.92
CA GLY A 230 4.93 3.89 4.83
C GLY A 230 4.09 4.41 3.68
N ALA A 231 2.75 4.30 3.74
CA ALA A 231 1.87 4.99 2.80
C ALA A 231 1.90 6.51 3.07
N SER A 232 1.93 7.28 1.97
CA SER A 232 1.72 8.73 2.00
C SER A 232 0.23 9.06 2.13
N THR A 233 -0.06 10.31 2.43
CA THR A 233 -1.39 10.91 2.40
C THR A 233 -1.99 10.70 1.02
N GLU A 234 -3.25 10.28 1.01
CA GLU A 234 -4.02 10.19 -0.22
C GLU A 234 -4.39 11.61 -0.66
N TYR A 235 -4.03 11.96 -1.89
CA TYR A 235 -4.18 13.31 -2.43
C TYR A 235 -4.75 13.26 -3.85
N TYR A 236 -5.67 14.17 -4.13
CA TYR A 236 -6.30 14.35 -5.44
C TYR A 236 -5.93 15.70 -6.06
N PRO A 237 -5.32 15.71 -7.26
CA PRO A 237 -5.01 16.93 -7.99
C PRO A 237 -6.24 17.83 -8.19
N LYS A 238 -6.01 19.11 -8.50
CA LYS A 238 -7.00 20.21 -8.49
C LYS A 238 -8.41 19.87 -8.97
N GLU A 239 -8.55 19.06 -10.02
CA GLU A 239 -9.84 18.76 -10.64
C GLU A 239 -10.43 17.37 -10.30
N PHE A 240 -9.64 16.51 -9.63
CA PHE A 240 -10.08 15.22 -9.10
C PHE A 240 -10.57 15.36 -7.66
N GLY A 241 -11.44 14.47 -7.21
CA GLY A 241 -11.81 14.37 -5.80
C GLY A 241 -13.11 13.59 -5.64
N TRP A 242 -13.46 13.23 -4.42
CA TRP A 242 -14.74 12.59 -4.11
C TRP A 242 -15.59 13.52 -3.23
N MET A 243 -16.89 13.26 -3.17
CA MET A 243 -17.83 14.09 -2.40
C MET A 243 -18.13 13.41 -1.08
N LEU A 244 -17.78 14.03 0.05
CA LEU A 244 -18.26 13.62 1.35
C LEU A 244 -19.72 14.09 1.52
N PRO A 245 -20.66 13.20 1.88
CA PRO A 245 -22.06 13.58 2.02
C PRO A 245 -22.26 14.50 3.22
N ARG A 246 -23.44 15.13 3.30
CA ARG A 246 -23.80 15.99 4.44
C ARG A 246 -23.92 15.22 5.75
N ARG A 247 -24.34 13.95 5.70
CA ARG A 247 -24.65 13.11 6.87
C ARG A 247 -24.14 11.70 6.60
N GLY A 248 -23.43 11.12 7.56
CA GLY A 248 -22.92 9.77 7.38
C GLY A 248 -22.09 9.24 8.53
N VAL A 249 -21.52 8.06 8.30
CA VAL A 249 -20.52 7.47 9.20
C VAL A 249 -19.24 7.17 8.43
N ALA A 250 -18.10 7.41 9.07
CA ALA A 250 -16.85 6.80 8.69
C ALA A 250 -16.69 5.54 9.56
N LEU A 251 -16.54 4.38 8.90
CA LEU A 251 -16.22 3.12 9.56
C LEU A 251 -14.74 2.84 9.35
N PHE A 252 -14.00 2.73 10.45
CA PHE A 252 -12.57 2.40 10.42
C PHE A 252 -12.37 0.95 10.83
N THR A 253 -11.87 0.11 9.93
CA THR A 253 -11.49 -1.27 10.23
C THR A 253 -9.97 -1.31 10.44
N VAL A 254 -9.53 -1.51 11.67
CA VAL A 254 -8.12 -1.51 12.06
C VAL A 254 -7.65 -2.93 12.30
N HIS A 255 -6.58 -3.33 11.62
CA HIS A 255 -5.82 -4.52 11.95
C HIS A 255 -4.64 -4.11 12.83
N TYR A 256 -4.74 -4.36 14.13
CA TYR A 256 -3.65 -4.16 15.06
C TYR A 256 -2.68 -5.34 15.00
N ALA A 257 -1.38 -5.02 14.98
CA ALA A 257 -0.32 -6.02 15.03
C ALA A 257 -0.30 -6.75 16.38
N ALA A 258 0.26 -7.96 16.39
CA ALA A 258 0.58 -8.67 17.62
C ALA A 258 1.63 -7.89 18.43
N ILE A 259 1.24 -7.42 19.62
CA ILE A 259 2.12 -6.66 20.52
C ILE A 259 2.29 -7.35 21.86
N ALA A 260 3.45 -7.15 22.50
CA ALA A 260 3.82 -7.79 23.76
C ALA A 260 3.47 -6.97 25.01
N ALA A 261 3.15 -5.69 24.84
CA ALA A 261 2.78 -4.78 25.92
C ALA A 261 1.46 -4.10 25.59
N ASN A 262 0.67 -3.79 26.62
CA ASN A 262 -0.55 -3.03 26.45
C ASN A 262 -0.25 -1.65 25.89
N GLU A 263 -1.00 -1.24 24.88
CA GLU A 263 -0.87 0.06 24.23
C GLU A 263 -2.25 0.69 24.04
N GLU A 264 -2.32 2.02 24.14
CA GLU A 264 -3.55 2.74 23.84
C GLU A 264 -3.53 3.27 22.41
N SER A 265 -4.65 3.11 21.70
CA SER A 265 -4.82 3.59 20.35
C SER A 265 -5.99 4.57 20.23
N VAL A 266 -5.74 5.66 19.52
CA VAL A 266 -6.76 6.52 18.92
C VAL A 266 -6.49 6.53 17.43
N VAL A 267 -7.52 6.32 16.61
CA VAL A 267 -7.40 6.34 15.15
C VAL A 267 -8.35 7.37 14.56
N GLY A 268 -7.97 7.93 13.43
CA GLY A 268 -8.83 8.86 12.71
C GLY A 268 -8.25 9.30 11.39
N VAL A 269 -8.97 10.20 10.75
CA VAL A 269 -8.54 10.87 9.53
C VAL A 269 -8.71 12.37 9.67
N ASN A 270 -7.74 13.08 9.11
CA ASN A 270 -7.83 14.48 8.77
C ASN A 270 -8.33 14.57 7.32
N LEU A 271 -9.39 15.33 7.11
CA LEU A 271 -9.98 15.57 5.79
C LEU A 271 -9.73 17.02 5.38
N TYR A 272 -9.22 17.18 4.17
CA TYR A 272 -8.96 18.47 3.56
C TYR A 272 -9.97 18.68 2.44
N PHE A 273 -10.73 19.75 2.51
CA PHE A 273 -11.75 20.11 1.54
C PHE A 273 -11.15 20.93 0.41
N LYS A 274 -11.73 20.84 -0.79
CA LYS A 274 -11.41 21.77 -1.87
C LYS A 274 -12.55 22.76 -2.10
N ASP A 275 -12.17 24.02 -2.32
CA ASP A 275 -13.12 25.07 -2.71
C ASP A 275 -13.51 24.97 -4.19
N ALA A 276 -12.60 24.45 -5.03
CA ALA A 276 -12.83 24.31 -6.45
C ALA A 276 -13.81 23.16 -6.74
N PRO A 277 -14.71 23.31 -7.73
CA PRO A 277 -15.62 22.24 -8.11
C PRO A 277 -14.86 21.01 -8.62
N VAL A 278 -15.28 19.82 -8.17
CA VAL A 278 -14.79 18.53 -8.66
C VAL A 278 -15.30 18.32 -10.09
N LYS A 279 -14.40 18.41 -11.08
CA LYS A 279 -14.74 18.08 -12.48
C LYS A 279 -14.60 16.59 -12.78
N ARG A 280 -13.76 15.89 -12.02
CA ARG A 280 -13.51 14.44 -12.12
C ARG A 280 -13.86 13.76 -10.80
N PRO A 281 -15.14 13.42 -10.58
CA PRO A 281 -15.55 12.67 -9.41
C PRO A 281 -14.82 11.32 -9.38
N VAL A 282 -14.05 11.12 -8.32
CA VAL A 282 -13.35 9.88 -8.05
C VAL A 282 -14.37 8.89 -7.49
N ARG A 283 -14.31 7.67 -8.02
CA ARG A 283 -15.16 6.54 -7.70
C ARG A 283 -14.27 5.37 -7.32
N ILE A 284 -14.84 4.47 -6.54
CA ILE A 284 -14.23 3.18 -6.26
C ILE A 284 -15.16 2.07 -6.74
N ILE A 285 -14.57 1.01 -7.28
CA ILE A 285 -15.26 -0.25 -7.55
C ILE A 285 -14.41 -1.38 -6.97
N SER A 286 -15.06 -2.28 -6.24
CA SER A 286 -14.47 -3.53 -5.77
C SER A 286 -14.87 -4.65 -6.74
N LEU A 287 -13.90 -5.36 -7.29
CA LEU A 287 -14.10 -6.52 -8.16
C LEU A 287 -13.72 -7.80 -7.41
N GLY A 288 -14.45 -8.89 -7.64
CA GLY A 288 -14.20 -10.20 -7.02
C GLY A 288 -14.90 -10.36 -5.67
N SER A 289 -14.23 -10.95 -4.68
CA SER A 289 -14.84 -11.29 -3.37
C SER A 289 -15.46 -10.07 -2.67
N GLY A 290 -16.73 -10.16 -2.30
CA GLY A 290 -17.48 -9.06 -1.68
C GLY A 290 -17.78 -7.89 -2.62
N GLY A 291 -17.53 -8.04 -3.92
CA GLY A 291 -17.62 -7.00 -4.93
C GLY A 291 -18.37 -7.42 -6.19
N VAL A 292 -18.19 -6.64 -7.25
CA VAL A 292 -18.77 -6.93 -8.57
C VAL A 292 -18.05 -8.12 -9.19
N GLY A 293 -18.81 -9.08 -9.70
CA GLY A 293 -18.27 -10.25 -10.38
C GLY A 293 -17.85 -11.40 -9.46
N GLU A 294 -18.17 -11.37 -8.15
CA GLU A 294 -17.86 -12.48 -7.23
C GLU A 294 -18.33 -13.85 -7.76
N ARG A 295 -19.54 -13.89 -8.34
CA ARG A 295 -20.13 -15.11 -8.91
C ARG A 295 -19.54 -15.51 -10.25
N ASP A 296 -18.77 -14.61 -10.88
CA ASP A 296 -18.11 -14.81 -12.17
C ASP A 296 -16.64 -15.22 -12.00
N ILE A 297 -16.16 -15.42 -10.76
CA ILE A 297 -14.83 -15.98 -10.48
C ILE A 297 -14.80 -17.43 -10.98
N ASP A 298 -13.81 -17.76 -11.80
CA ASP A 298 -13.64 -19.07 -12.42
C ASP A 298 -12.27 -19.69 -12.07
N PRO A 299 -12.21 -20.96 -11.62
CA PRO A 299 -13.35 -21.76 -11.15
C PRO A 299 -14.03 -21.11 -9.93
N ILE A 300 -15.16 -21.66 -9.47
CA ILE A 300 -15.83 -21.18 -8.24
C ILE A 300 -14.80 -21.03 -7.12
N PHE A 301 -14.79 -19.87 -6.46
CA PHE A 301 -13.79 -19.52 -5.45
C PHE A 301 -13.91 -20.39 -4.19
N MET A 302 -13.24 -21.54 -4.24
CA MET A 302 -13.14 -22.55 -3.20
C MET A 302 -11.75 -23.18 -3.31
N ILE A 303 -11.00 -23.17 -2.22
CA ILE A 303 -9.62 -23.66 -2.18
C ILE A 303 -9.60 -24.96 -1.37
N PRO A 304 -9.52 -26.14 -2.03
CA PRO A 304 -9.49 -27.41 -1.31
C PRO A 304 -8.21 -27.57 -0.46
N PRO A 305 -8.25 -28.39 0.59
CA PRO A 305 -7.07 -28.67 1.40
C PRO A 305 -6.01 -29.40 0.58
N ASN A 306 -4.74 -29.08 0.83
CA ASN A 306 -3.59 -29.68 0.14
C ASN A 306 -3.49 -29.40 -1.37
N GLU A 307 -4.06 -28.29 -1.83
CA GLU A 307 -3.98 -27.88 -3.23
C GLU A 307 -3.44 -26.46 -3.43
N VAL A 308 -2.81 -26.25 -4.59
CA VAL A 308 -2.52 -24.93 -5.14
C VAL A 308 -3.56 -24.66 -6.21
N ARG A 309 -4.28 -23.54 -6.11
CA ARG A 309 -5.35 -23.16 -7.04
C ARG A 309 -5.12 -21.78 -7.61
N THR A 310 -5.51 -21.59 -8.86
CA THR A 310 -5.53 -20.28 -9.51
C THR A 310 -6.95 -19.98 -9.93
N PHE A 311 -7.37 -18.75 -9.69
CA PHE A 311 -8.68 -18.23 -10.03
C PHE A 311 -8.53 -17.03 -10.97
N GLU A 312 -9.52 -16.88 -11.84
CA GLU A 312 -9.59 -15.78 -12.80
C GLU A 312 -10.92 -15.05 -12.66
N LEU A 313 -10.90 -13.75 -12.96
CA LEU A 313 -12.11 -12.96 -13.10
C LEU A 313 -11.96 -12.05 -14.33
N LYS A 314 -13.03 -11.92 -15.12
CA LYS A 314 -13.09 -11.06 -16.30
C LYS A 314 -14.25 -10.09 -16.17
N MET A 315 -13.95 -8.80 -16.15
CA MET A 315 -14.95 -7.74 -15.98
C MET A 315 -14.93 -6.75 -17.14
N LYS A 316 -16.09 -6.55 -17.77
CA LYS A 316 -16.23 -5.57 -18.86
C LYS A 316 -16.45 -4.17 -18.30
N THR A 317 -15.70 -3.18 -18.79
CA THR A 317 -15.88 -1.78 -18.40
C THR A 317 -17.13 -1.17 -19.07
N PRO A 318 -18.06 -0.56 -18.30
CA PRO A 318 -19.28 0.03 -18.87
C PRO A 318 -19.03 1.42 -19.49
N GLU A 319 -17.95 2.08 -19.10
CA GLU A 319 -17.59 3.42 -19.53
C GLU A 319 -16.09 3.54 -19.76
N GLU A 320 -15.71 4.65 -20.39
CA GLU A 320 -14.31 5.03 -20.54
C GLU A 320 -13.83 5.68 -19.24
N GLN A 321 -12.68 5.23 -18.74
CA GLN A 321 -12.23 5.52 -17.38
C GLN A 321 -10.80 6.09 -17.36
N SER A 322 -10.57 7.00 -16.44
CA SER A 322 -9.25 7.44 -15.98
C SER A 322 -8.93 6.69 -14.69
N LEU A 323 -8.17 5.60 -14.79
CA LEU A 323 -7.78 4.77 -13.65
C LEU A 323 -6.60 5.41 -12.89
N LEU A 324 -6.76 5.61 -11.59
CA LEU A 324 -5.82 6.35 -10.74
C LEU A 324 -5.00 5.42 -9.85
N TYR A 325 -5.67 4.42 -9.25
CA TYR A 325 -5.04 3.45 -8.35
C TYR A 325 -5.58 2.05 -8.59
N VAL A 326 -4.76 1.05 -8.25
CA VAL A 326 -5.17 -0.35 -8.10
C VAL A 326 -4.80 -0.87 -6.72
N TRP A 327 -5.70 -1.65 -6.12
CA TRP A 327 -5.54 -2.23 -4.79
C TRP A 327 -5.89 -3.71 -4.81
N PRO A 328 -4.91 -4.59 -5.10
CA PRO A 328 -5.13 -6.03 -4.98
C PRO A 328 -5.19 -6.42 -3.49
N HIS A 329 -5.99 -7.43 -3.17
CA HIS A 329 -6.20 -7.93 -1.81
C HIS A 329 -6.44 -9.45 -1.82
N MET A 330 -5.68 -10.18 -0.99
CA MET A 330 -5.77 -11.62 -0.72
C MET A 330 -5.22 -11.90 0.69
N HIS A 331 -5.63 -12.98 1.35
CA HIS A 331 -5.17 -13.35 2.68
C HIS A 331 -3.92 -14.25 2.64
N PHE A 332 -3.72 -15.09 3.68
CA PHE A 332 -2.48 -15.82 3.92
C PHE A 332 -2.18 -16.94 2.91
N LEU A 333 -3.20 -17.45 2.20
CA LEU A 333 -3.00 -18.49 1.19
C LEU A 333 -2.56 -17.89 -0.15
N GLY A 334 -2.85 -16.61 -0.41
CA GLY A 334 -2.41 -15.89 -1.60
C GLY A 334 -0.89 -16.00 -1.86
N LYS A 335 -0.51 -16.23 -3.12
CA LYS A 335 0.88 -16.38 -3.59
C LYS A 335 1.23 -15.47 -4.75
N SER A 336 0.29 -15.17 -5.64
CA SER A 336 0.52 -14.20 -6.71
C SER A 336 -0.78 -13.53 -7.14
N PHE A 337 -0.66 -12.31 -7.65
CA PHE A 337 -1.79 -11.53 -8.15
C PHE A 337 -1.38 -10.86 -9.47
N GLU A 338 -2.22 -10.92 -10.49
CA GLU A 338 -2.02 -10.20 -11.74
C GLU A 338 -3.34 -9.58 -12.20
N ALA A 339 -3.28 -8.33 -12.66
CA ALA A 339 -4.37 -7.72 -13.39
C ALA A 339 -3.87 -6.90 -14.58
N PHE A 340 -4.63 -7.00 -15.68
CA PHE A 340 -4.40 -6.26 -16.92
C PHE A 340 -5.73 -6.02 -17.63
N VAL A 341 -5.73 -5.15 -18.63
CA VAL A 341 -6.90 -4.84 -19.45
C VAL A 341 -6.62 -5.22 -20.88
N VAL A 342 -7.58 -5.88 -21.53
CA VAL A 342 -7.62 -6.05 -22.99
C VAL A 342 -8.62 -5.07 -23.56
N THR A 343 -8.16 -4.16 -24.41
CA THR A 343 -9.02 -3.13 -25.04
C THR A 343 -9.85 -3.72 -26.18
N PRO A 344 -10.89 -3.00 -26.67
CA PRO A 344 -11.60 -3.40 -27.88
C PRO A 344 -10.71 -3.48 -29.14
N SER A 345 -9.56 -2.79 -29.16
CA SER A 345 -8.55 -2.88 -30.22
C SER A 345 -7.59 -4.08 -30.05
N ALA A 346 -7.83 -4.94 -29.06
CA ALA A 346 -6.96 -6.06 -28.67
C ALA A 346 -5.57 -5.65 -28.17
N ASP A 347 -5.42 -4.41 -27.71
CA ASP A 347 -4.22 -3.96 -26.99
C ASP A 347 -4.29 -4.36 -25.52
N THR A 348 -3.12 -4.53 -24.89
CA THR A 348 -3.00 -4.88 -23.48
C THR A 348 -2.48 -3.70 -22.66
N ILE A 349 -3.26 -3.27 -21.66
CA ILE A 349 -2.84 -2.28 -20.66
C ILE A 349 -2.51 -3.03 -19.37
N ARG A 350 -1.26 -2.96 -18.93
CA ARG A 350 -0.79 -3.59 -17.69
C ARG A 350 -1.26 -2.78 -16.49
N LEU A 351 -1.94 -3.42 -15.54
CA LEU A 351 -2.35 -2.76 -14.30
C LEU A 351 -1.37 -3.07 -13.19
N ILE A 352 -1.30 -4.32 -12.75
CA ILE A 352 -0.44 -4.75 -11.66
C ILE A 352 -0.06 -6.22 -11.78
N LYS A 353 1.15 -6.55 -11.34
CA LYS A 353 1.61 -7.91 -11.16
C LYS A 353 2.40 -8.00 -9.85
N ILE A 354 2.00 -8.92 -8.98
CA ILE A 354 2.65 -9.25 -7.73
C ILE A 354 3.04 -10.73 -7.81
N PRO A 355 4.31 -11.05 -8.14
CA PRO A 355 4.75 -12.43 -8.33
C PRO A 355 4.90 -13.20 -7.02
N GLN A 356 5.06 -12.48 -5.90
CA GLN A 356 5.20 -13.03 -4.55
C GLN A 356 4.31 -12.22 -3.61
N TRP A 357 3.06 -12.65 -3.47
CA TRP A 357 2.12 -12.07 -2.53
C TRP A 357 2.60 -12.26 -1.10
N ASP A 358 2.34 -11.25 -0.27
CA ASP A 358 2.59 -11.28 1.15
C ASP A 358 1.48 -10.48 1.82
N PHE A 359 0.61 -11.16 2.58
CA PHE A 359 -0.52 -10.56 3.28
C PHE A 359 -0.12 -9.39 4.19
N ARG A 360 1.16 -9.32 4.61
CA ARG A 360 1.66 -8.21 5.41
C ARG A 360 1.76 -6.90 4.65
N TRP A 361 1.68 -6.92 3.31
CA TRP A 361 1.93 -5.76 2.45
C TRP A 361 0.84 -5.60 1.40
N GLN A 362 -0.27 -4.97 1.81
CA GLN A 362 -1.49 -4.81 0.99
C GLN A 362 -1.64 -3.35 0.54
N GLU A 363 -0.71 -2.91 -0.30
CA GLU A 363 -0.57 -1.52 -0.70
C GLU A 363 -1.60 -1.05 -1.74
N LEU A 364 -2.02 0.21 -1.62
CA LEU A 364 -2.68 0.96 -2.67
C LEU A 364 -1.63 1.46 -3.68
N TYR A 365 -1.67 1.00 -4.92
CA TYR A 365 -0.68 1.36 -5.94
C TYR A 365 -1.19 2.52 -6.81
N ARG A 366 -0.54 3.68 -6.70
CA ARG A 366 -0.89 4.92 -7.42
C ARG A 366 -0.13 5.03 -8.72
N PHE A 367 -0.81 5.12 -9.86
CA PHE A 367 -0.11 5.39 -11.12
C PHE A 367 0.53 6.78 -11.10
N LYS A 368 1.56 7.01 -11.93
CA LYS A 368 2.14 8.36 -12.07
C LYS A 368 1.15 9.34 -12.71
N ARG A 369 0.40 8.83 -13.69
CA ARG A 369 -0.67 9.55 -14.40
C ARG A 369 -1.87 8.63 -14.53
N PRO A 370 -3.09 9.18 -14.67
CA PRO A 370 -4.27 8.39 -14.96
C PRO A 370 -4.06 7.48 -16.19
N VAL A 371 -4.43 6.21 -16.04
CA VAL A 371 -4.41 5.23 -17.14
C VAL A 371 -5.77 5.24 -17.82
N ARG A 372 -5.79 5.61 -19.10
CA ARG A 372 -7.01 5.58 -19.91
C ARG A 372 -7.43 4.15 -20.20
N ILE A 373 -8.63 3.77 -19.77
CA ILE A 373 -9.26 2.49 -20.09
C ILE A 373 -10.46 2.75 -21.01
N PRO A 374 -10.40 2.35 -22.29
CA PRO A 374 -11.53 2.47 -23.21
C PRO A 374 -12.80 1.77 -22.70
N ARG A 375 -13.97 2.32 -23.04
CA ARG A 375 -15.26 1.63 -22.82
C ARG A 375 -15.25 0.26 -23.48
N GLY A 376 -15.80 -0.74 -22.81
CA GLY A 376 -15.95 -2.09 -23.35
C GLY A 376 -14.69 -2.92 -23.30
N SER A 377 -13.62 -2.41 -22.70
CA SER A 377 -12.42 -3.19 -22.38
C SER A 377 -12.74 -4.29 -21.36
N ILE A 378 -11.95 -5.35 -21.35
CA ILE A 378 -12.07 -6.45 -20.38
C ILE A 378 -10.90 -6.35 -19.40
N ILE A 379 -11.22 -6.14 -18.12
CA ILE A 379 -10.27 -6.27 -17.02
C ILE A 379 -10.13 -7.76 -16.71
N HIS A 380 -8.92 -8.28 -16.81
CA HIS A 380 -8.54 -9.63 -16.41
C HIS A 380 -7.86 -9.57 -15.04
N MET A 381 -8.30 -10.42 -14.12
CA MET A 381 -7.66 -10.65 -12.83
C MET A 381 -7.26 -12.13 -12.74
N ARG A 382 -6.11 -12.42 -12.15
CA ARG A 382 -5.65 -13.77 -11.84
C ARG A 382 -5.00 -13.79 -10.46
N GLY A 383 -5.42 -14.73 -9.60
CA GLY A 383 -4.87 -14.92 -8.27
C GLY A 383 -4.52 -16.39 -8.02
N THR A 384 -3.31 -16.67 -7.52
CA THR A 384 -2.89 -18.03 -7.14
C THR A 384 -2.80 -18.15 -5.63
N TYR A 385 -3.28 -19.27 -5.09
CA TYR A 385 -3.36 -19.59 -3.66
C TYR A 385 -2.74 -20.96 -3.39
N ASP A 386 -2.09 -21.12 -2.24
CA ASP A 386 -1.46 -22.35 -1.79
C ASP A 386 -2.02 -22.76 -0.43
N ASN A 387 -2.96 -23.71 -0.44
CA ASN A 387 -3.57 -24.31 0.73
C ASN A 387 -2.91 -25.65 1.09
N THR A 388 -1.62 -25.79 0.82
CA THR A 388 -0.87 -26.99 1.18
C THR A 388 -0.36 -26.94 2.61
N LYS A 389 -0.13 -28.13 3.20
CA LYS A 389 0.55 -28.27 4.50
C LYS A 389 1.98 -27.69 4.53
N ASN A 390 2.56 -27.45 3.36
CA ASN A 390 3.91 -26.91 3.22
C ASN A 390 3.92 -25.38 3.20
N ASN A 391 2.76 -24.72 3.09
CA ASN A 391 2.65 -23.29 3.22
C ASN A 391 2.79 -22.91 4.71
N PRO A 392 3.90 -22.28 5.14
CA PRO A 392 4.10 -21.93 6.55
C PRO A 392 3.14 -20.84 7.04
N LEU A 393 2.44 -20.16 6.11
CA LEU A 393 1.42 -19.17 6.42
C LEU A 393 0.01 -19.74 6.41
N ASN A 394 -0.18 -21.05 6.17
CA ASN A 394 -1.52 -21.63 6.23
C ASN A 394 -2.09 -21.45 7.65
N PRO A 395 -3.24 -20.76 7.81
CA PRO A 395 -3.83 -20.56 9.12
C PRO A 395 -4.40 -21.85 9.73
N HIS A 396 -4.51 -22.92 8.93
CA HIS A 396 -5.09 -24.21 9.34
C HIS A 396 -4.06 -25.33 9.30
N ASN A 397 -4.00 -26.11 10.39
CA ASN A 397 -3.17 -27.30 10.47
C ASN A 397 -3.95 -28.45 11.17
N PRO A 398 -4.41 -29.48 10.44
CA PRO A 398 -4.21 -29.70 9.00
C PRO A 398 -4.99 -28.70 8.11
N PRO A 399 -4.60 -28.52 6.83
CA PRO A 399 -5.37 -27.69 5.89
C PRO A 399 -6.82 -28.14 5.76
N GLU A 400 -7.74 -27.18 5.64
CA GLU A 400 -9.18 -27.39 5.43
C GLU A 400 -9.68 -26.70 4.15
N TYR A 401 -10.96 -26.82 3.83
CA TYR A 401 -11.56 -26.06 2.73
C TYR A 401 -11.67 -24.58 3.10
N VAL A 402 -11.11 -23.70 2.26
CA VAL A 402 -11.14 -22.26 2.46
C VAL A 402 -11.97 -21.57 1.36
N PHE A 403 -12.75 -20.56 1.76
CA PHE A 403 -13.70 -19.82 0.93
C PHE A 403 -13.60 -18.32 1.24
N SER A 404 -14.28 -17.49 0.46
CA SER A 404 -14.60 -16.12 0.90
C SER A 404 -15.92 -16.07 1.64
N ARG A 405 -15.90 -15.58 2.88
CA ARG A 405 -17.11 -15.44 3.72
C ARG A 405 -17.48 -13.97 3.97
N GLY A 406 -16.92 -13.05 3.18
CA GLY A 406 -17.07 -11.61 3.40
C GLY A 406 -16.49 -11.15 4.74
N SER A 407 -15.46 -11.84 5.22
CA SER A 407 -14.72 -11.49 6.45
C SER A 407 -13.40 -10.83 6.12
N MET A 408 -12.93 -9.99 7.04
CA MET A 408 -11.55 -9.48 7.02
C MET A 408 -10.60 -10.36 7.85
N LYS A 409 -11.10 -11.48 8.39
CA LYS A 409 -10.27 -12.41 9.16
C LYS A 409 -9.30 -13.10 8.21
N SER A 410 -8.07 -13.25 8.65
CA SER A 410 -7.01 -13.82 7.82
C SER A 410 -7.07 -15.36 7.68
N ASP A 411 -8.02 -16.02 8.36
CA ASP A 411 -8.26 -17.47 8.32
C ASP A 411 -9.30 -17.91 7.28
N ASP A 412 -10.00 -16.96 6.65
CA ASP A 412 -10.70 -17.14 5.37
C ASP A 412 -9.90 -16.52 4.21
N GLU A 413 -10.44 -16.50 2.99
CA GLU A 413 -9.75 -15.91 1.83
C GLU A 413 -10.57 -14.89 1.04
N MET A 414 -9.85 -14.07 0.28
CA MET A 414 -10.41 -13.09 -0.65
C MET A 414 -9.65 -13.09 -1.97
N PHE A 415 -10.37 -12.82 -3.05
CA PHE A 415 -9.82 -12.51 -4.36
C PHE A 415 -10.40 -11.18 -4.83
N THR A 416 -9.74 -10.08 -4.46
CA THR A 416 -10.31 -8.74 -4.61
C THR A 416 -9.36 -7.79 -5.33
N LEU A 417 -9.92 -6.95 -6.20
CA LEU A 417 -9.23 -5.79 -6.78
C LEU A 417 -10.11 -4.56 -6.62
N LEU A 418 -9.66 -3.58 -5.84
CA LEU A 418 -10.28 -2.26 -5.85
C LEU A 418 -9.62 -1.38 -6.89
N LEU A 419 -10.45 -0.71 -7.68
CA LEU A 419 -10.03 0.27 -8.67
C LEU A 419 -10.55 1.64 -8.25
N ILE A 420 -9.63 2.61 -8.10
CA ILE A 420 -9.98 4.01 -7.88
C ILE A 420 -9.86 4.72 -9.22
N TYR A 421 -10.95 5.25 -9.74
CA TYR A 421 -11.03 5.79 -11.09
C TYR A 421 -11.96 7.00 -11.17
N SER A 422 -11.96 7.69 -12.29
CA SER A 422 -13.01 8.65 -12.67
C SER A 422 -13.43 8.39 -14.11
N LYS A 423 -14.53 9.03 -14.55
CA LYS A 423 -14.87 9.04 -15.97
C LYS A 423 -13.78 9.78 -16.75
N TYR A 424 -13.33 9.19 -17.86
CA TYR A 424 -12.26 9.79 -18.66
C TYR A 424 -12.65 11.14 -19.24
N ILE A 425 -11.73 12.11 -19.14
CA ILE A 425 -11.76 13.37 -19.87
C ILE A 425 -10.47 13.44 -20.69
N ALA A 426 -10.56 13.93 -21.92
CA ALA A 426 -9.39 14.05 -22.80
C ALA A 426 -8.28 14.89 -22.13
N GLY A 427 -7.05 14.37 -22.16
CA GLY A 427 -5.89 14.99 -21.51
C GLY A 427 -5.61 14.51 -20.09
N ASP A 428 -6.42 13.62 -19.52
CA ASP A 428 -6.20 13.06 -18.18
C ASP A 428 -4.87 12.32 -18.09
N GLU A 429 -4.45 11.63 -19.15
CA GLU A 429 -3.18 10.93 -19.25
C GLU A 429 -1.94 11.84 -19.16
N LEU A 430 -2.13 13.17 -19.15
CA LEU A 430 -1.10 14.18 -18.99
C LEU A 430 -1.04 14.77 -17.57
N ILE A 431 -1.99 14.42 -16.69
CA ILE A 431 -2.06 14.91 -15.33
C ILE A 431 -1.18 14.02 -14.43
N GLU A 432 -0.23 14.63 -13.73
CA GLU A 432 0.55 13.93 -12.69
C GLU A 432 -0.31 13.74 -11.43
N LEU A 433 -0.23 12.56 -10.84
CA LEU A 433 -0.87 12.21 -9.56
C LEU A 433 0.07 12.44 -8.36
N GLU A 434 1.23 13.05 -8.59
CA GLU A 434 2.24 13.41 -7.59
C GLU A 434 2.64 14.88 -7.68
#